data_AF-A0A1I1VNQ4-F1
#
_entry.id   AF-A0A1I1VNQ4-F1
#
_cell.length_a   1.000
_cell.length_b   1.000
_cell.length_c   1.000
_cell.angle_alpha   90.00
_cell.angle_beta   90.00
_cell.angle_gamma   90.00
#
_symmetry.space_group_name_H-M   'P 1'
#
loop_
_entity.id
_entity.type
_entity.pdbx_description
1 polymer ?
#
loop_
_entity_poly.entity_id
_entity_poly.type
_entity_poly.pdbx_seq_one_letter_code
_entity_poly.pdbx_strand_id
1 'polypeptide(L)'
;MGSSSSKLDGHSNVTVRRSDSPGSSSVPFERSPSKRADTHADAHLGYLSNLSRSRPEHPGTGAASPQRQQTSALLLTRRGNAPEMRQAVTDVLKFVRETYYKPNLKSGNKVKAEGGPAEERRQMLATKEVERIRDEEDELAATMAGKAHQCGELTLLAMHHLKERGLEAQSLLLGGDEEDAVHEVAIIGPASNPLPADMTTWHPDVYVCDPWCNIACSAREYPKEFASKMVKWEKAGKLVGNPPEGFVLPTDKNWVDAVLEGRKML
;
A
#
# COMPACT_ATOMS: atom_id res chain seq x y z
N MET A 1 -37.27 17.93 -58.35
CA MET A 1 -36.71 19.25 -58.74
C MET A 1 -35.54 19.47 -57.80
N GLY A 2 -34.27 19.31 -58.18
CA GLY A 2 -33.56 20.03 -59.25
C GLY A 2 -33.13 21.39 -58.67
N SER A 3 -31.86 21.77 -58.51
CA SER A 3 -30.60 21.42 -59.21
C SER A 3 -29.40 21.48 -58.22
N SER A 4 -28.25 20.79 -58.36
CA SER A 4 -27.07 21.09 -59.22
C SER A 4 -26.68 22.59 -59.22
N SER A 5 -25.44 23.06 -59.02
CA SER A 5 -24.08 22.48 -59.04
C SER A 5 -23.20 23.14 -57.92
N SER A 6 -21.87 23.06 -57.74
CA SER A 6 -20.72 22.70 -58.60
C SER A 6 -19.50 22.20 -57.77
N LYS A 7 -18.36 21.93 -58.44
CA LYS A 7 -17.02 21.69 -57.86
C LYS A 7 -16.12 22.94 -57.99
N LEU A 8 -14.95 22.93 -57.34
CA LEU A 8 -13.67 23.20 -58.01
C LEU A 8 -12.48 22.59 -57.23
N ASP A 9 -11.53 22.01 -57.97
CA ASP A 9 -10.33 21.32 -57.47
C ASP A 9 -9.09 22.26 -57.43
N GLY A 10 -8.02 21.88 -56.73
CA GLY A 10 -6.80 22.69 -56.64
C GLY A 10 -5.56 21.96 -56.11
N HIS A 11 -4.94 21.09 -56.91
CA HIS A 11 -3.61 20.52 -56.63
C HIS A 11 -2.47 21.47 -57.05
N SER A 12 -1.32 21.41 -56.36
CA SER A 12 -0.02 21.79 -56.92
C SER A 12 1.13 21.07 -56.22
N ASN A 13 1.88 20.26 -56.96
CA ASN A 13 3.16 19.67 -56.56
C ASN A 13 4.30 20.61 -56.95
N VAL A 14 5.37 20.69 -56.14
CA VAL A 14 6.64 21.32 -56.54
C VAL A 14 7.84 20.41 -56.25
N THR A 15 8.21 19.68 -57.31
CA THR A 15 9.57 19.50 -57.86
C THR A 15 10.80 19.36 -56.94
N VAL A 16 11.40 18.18 -57.03
CA VAL A 16 12.76 17.80 -56.61
C VAL A 16 13.85 18.58 -57.38
N ARG A 17 14.96 18.94 -56.70
CA ARG A 17 16.29 19.07 -57.36
C ARG A 17 17.40 18.43 -56.53
N ARG A 18 18.21 17.60 -57.20
CA ARG A 18 19.52 17.11 -56.76
C ARG A 18 20.61 18.14 -57.04
N SER A 19 21.70 18.07 -56.30
CA SER A 19 23.05 18.47 -56.75
C SER A 19 24.09 17.70 -55.94
N ASP A 20 24.96 16.97 -56.63
CA ASP A 20 25.95 16.03 -56.05
C ASP A 20 27.37 16.64 -55.97
N SER A 21 28.18 16.14 -55.02
CA SER A 21 29.65 15.94 -55.12
C SER A 21 30.62 17.16 -55.10
N PRO A 22 31.95 16.96 -54.88
CA PRO A 22 32.66 15.94 -54.06
C PRO A 22 33.90 16.44 -53.24
N GLY A 23 34.50 15.56 -52.42
CA GLY A 23 35.90 15.63 -51.93
C GLY A 23 36.12 16.30 -50.55
N SER A 24 37.19 16.03 -49.78
CA SER A 24 38.24 15.00 -49.90
C SER A 24 38.94 14.72 -48.54
N SER A 25 39.06 13.43 -48.18
CA SER A 25 40.21 12.72 -47.56
C SER A 25 40.99 13.25 -46.32
N SER A 26 41.11 12.33 -45.33
CA SER A 26 42.29 11.98 -44.50
C SER A 26 42.94 13.00 -43.52
N VAL A 27 42.91 12.69 -42.21
CA VAL A 27 44.10 12.29 -41.39
C VAL A 27 43.63 11.42 -40.19
N PRO A 28 44.31 10.32 -39.80
CA PRO A 28 44.09 9.62 -38.54
C PRO A 28 44.98 10.18 -37.41
N PHE A 29 44.53 10.13 -36.14
CA PHE A 29 45.36 10.47 -34.99
C PHE A 29 45.15 9.49 -33.83
N GLU A 30 46.16 8.67 -33.55
CA GLU A 30 46.25 7.90 -32.31
C GLU A 30 46.71 8.79 -31.16
N ARG A 31 46.09 8.65 -29.97
CA ARG A 31 46.81 8.61 -28.67
C ARG A 31 45.86 8.24 -27.52
N SER A 32 46.04 7.00 -27.05
CA SER A 32 46.26 6.54 -25.66
C SER A 32 45.51 7.18 -24.46
N PRO A 33 45.26 6.39 -23.38
CA PRO A 33 44.09 6.58 -22.53
C PRO A 33 44.25 7.69 -21.48
N SER A 34 43.19 8.49 -21.30
CA SER A 34 43.04 9.36 -20.13
C SER A 34 42.47 8.57 -18.93
N LYS A 35 42.83 9.03 -17.73
CA LYS A 35 42.62 8.34 -16.46
C LYS A 35 41.20 8.53 -15.92
N ARG A 36 40.82 7.57 -15.07
CA ARG A 36 39.73 7.59 -14.09
C ARG A 36 39.30 8.99 -13.64
N ALA A 37 38.01 9.23 -13.71
CA ALA A 37 37.29 10.09 -12.79
C ALA A 37 36.06 9.31 -12.32
N ASP A 38 36.26 8.47 -11.29
CA ASP A 38 35.19 7.72 -10.64
C ASP A 38 34.27 8.71 -9.90
N THR A 39 33.21 9.19 -10.57
CA THR A 39 32.12 9.89 -9.90
C THR A 39 31.07 8.87 -9.48
N HIS A 40 31.18 8.41 -8.22
CA HIS A 40 30.14 7.65 -7.53
C HIS A 40 28.81 8.44 -7.57
N ALA A 41 27.90 8.00 -8.44
CA ALA A 41 26.50 8.39 -8.46
C ALA A 41 25.64 7.15 -8.22
N ASP A 42 25.97 6.40 -7.16
CA ASP A 42 25.23 5.22 -6.72
C ASP A 42 25.40 5.04 -5.21
N ALA A 43 24.47 4.30 -4.60
CA ALA A 43 24.29 4.11 -3.14
C ALA A 43 23.59 5.27 -2.37
N HIS A 44 22.27 5.40 -2.57
CA HIS A 44 21.38 5.84 -1.47
C HIS A 44 20.01 5.12 -1.46
N LEU A 45 19.94 3.92 -2.05
CA LEU A 45 18.76 3.04 -2.08
C LEU A 45 19.11 1.66 -1.51
N GLY A 46 19.24 1.57 -0.18
CA GLY A 46 19.60 0.30 0.46
C GLY A 46 19.71 0.39 1.98
N TYR A 47 18.65 0.85 2.67
CA TYR A 47 18.59 0.82 4.15
C TYR A 47 17.15 0.94 4.72
N LEU A 48 16.17 0.19 4.19
CA LEU A 48 14.77 0.23 4.66
C LEU A 48 14.13 -1.16 4.91
N SER A 49 14.93 -2.14 5.31
CA SER A 49 14.45 -3.47 5.70
C SER A 49 15.44 -4.16 6.66
N ASN A 50 15.80 -3.48 7.74
CA ASN A 50 16.61 -4.04 8.84
C ASN A 50 16.41 -3.24 10.15
N LEU A 51 15.15 -3.16 10.59
CA LEU A 51 14.79 -2.82 11.98
C LEU A 51 13.79 -3.86 12.51
N SER A 52 14.15 -5.14 12.39
CA SER A 52 13.55 -6.21 13.21
C SER A 52 13.75 -5.86 14.69
N ARG A 53 12.66 -5.99 15.45
CA ARG A 53 12.56 -5.60 16.86
C ARG A 53 13.56 -6.38 17.73
N SER A 54 14.67 -5.76 18.09
CA SER A 54 15.61 -6.31 19.07
C SER A 54 15.23 -5.87 20.48
N ARG A 55 14.35 -6.64 21.15
CA ARG A 55 14.00 -6.42 22.57
C ARG A 55 14.92 -7.24 23.49
N PRO A 56 15.49 -6.67 24.56
CA PRO A 56 16.26 -7.45 25.53
C PRO A 56 15.35 -8.35 26.37
N GLU A 57 15.67 -9.65 26.45
CA GLU A 57 15.10 -10.52 27.47
C GLU A 57 15.80 -10.33 28.83
N HIS A 58 15.03 -10.33 29.92
CA HIS A 58 15.55 -10.50 31.26
C HIS A 58 14.68 -11.49 32.06
N PRO A 59 15.28 -12.50 32.73
CA PRO A 59 14.53 -13.52 33.49
C PRO A 59 14.28 -13.09 34.95
N GLY A 60 13.17 -13.53 35.55
CA GLY A 60 12.80 -13.16 36.93
C GLY A 60 11.62 -13.92 37.55
N THR A 61 11.88 -15.17 37.97
CA THR A 61 11.08 -16.07 38.84
C THR A 61 10.14 -15.45 39.90
N GLY A 62 8.97 -16.08 40.16
CA GLY A 62 8.40 -16.12 41.53
C GLY A 62 6.89 -16.36 41.78
N ALA A 63 6.52 -17.63 42.07
CA ALA A 63 5.48 -18.08 43.04
C ALA A 63 3.95 -17.73 42.95
N ALA A 64 3.17 -18.78 42.66
CA ALA A 64 1.95 -19.29 43.36
C ALA A 64 0.74 -18.41 43.80
N SER A 65 -0.43 -18.71 43.19
CA SER A 65 -1.80 -18.96 43.74
C SER A 65 -2.13 -18.75 45.24
N PRO A 66 -3.40 -18.41 45.64
CA PRO A 66 -4.62 -18.99 45.07
C PRO A 66 -5.93 -18.16 44.96
N GLN A 67 -6.78 -18.60 44.01
CA GLN A 67 -8.24 -18.80 44.09
C GLN A 67 -9.14 -17.74 44.79
N ARG A 68 -9.94 -17.01 43.99
CA ARG A 68 -11.28 -16.54 44.38
C ARG A 68 -12.30 -16.82 43.27
N GLN A 69 -13.44 -17.39 43.67
CA GLN A 69 -14.62 -17.61 42.83
C GLN A 69 -15.55 -16.38 42.86
N GLN A 70 -16.50 -16.34 41.92
CA GLN A 70 -17.60 -15.37 41.79
C GLN A 70 -17.11 -13.98 41.28
N THR A 71 -17.71 -13.39 40.24
CA THR A 71 -19.07 -13.54 39.71
C THR A 71 -19.12 -13.62 38.18
N SER A 72 -19.94 -14.54 37.65
CA SER A 72 -20.27 -14.59 36.22
C SER A 72 -21.31 -13.52 35.88
N ALA A 73 -20.88 -12.39 35.32
CA ALA A 73 -21.77 -11.30 34.92
C ALA A 73 -21.52 -10.84 33.48
N LEU A 74 -22.37 -11.32 32.55
CA LEU A 74 -22.82 -10.59 31.35
C LEU A 74 -21.75 -9.86 30.51
N LEU A 75 -20.75 -10.59 30.00
CA LEU A 75 -20.17 -10.28 28.69
C LEU A 75 -20.93 -11.02 27.59
N LEU A 76 -22.18 -10.58 27.36
CA LEU A 76 -22.84 -10.82 26.08
C LEU A 76 -22.10 -9.96 25.04
N THR A 77 -21.13 -10.54 24.34
CA THR A 77 -20.59 -9.97 23.11
C THR A 77 -21.74 -9.58 22.22
N ARG A 78 -21.89 -8.27 21.97
CA ARG A 78 -22.99 -7.72 21.18
C ARG A 78 -22.77 -8.15 19.74
N ARG A 79 -23.35 -9.32 19.39
CA ARG A 79 -23.32 -9.88 18.04
C ARG A 79 -24.12 -8.95 17.13
N GLY A 80 -23.44 -7.94 16.60
CA GLY A 80 -24.01 -6.97 15.67
C GLY A 80 -24.60 -7.70 14.47
N ASN A 81 -25.70 -7.20 13.94
CA ASN A 81 -26.29 -7.81 12.76
C ASN A 81 -25.38 -7.55 11.55
N ALA A 82 -25.31 -8.49 10.59
CA ALA A 82 -24.47 -8.37 9.41
C ALA A 82 -24.56 -7.00 8.66
N PRO A 83 -25.75 -6.38 8.49
CA PRO A 83 -25.85 -5.03 7.93
C PRO A 83 -25.18 -3.95 8.78
N GLU A 84 -25.27 -4.05 10.11
CA GLU A 84 -24.65 -3.09 11.05
C GLU A 84 -23.13 -3.20 11.00
N MET A 85 -22.58 -4.42 10.95
CA MET A 85 -21.14 -4.65 10.82
C MET A 85 -20.59 -4.12 9.49
N ARG A 86 -21.28 -4.40 8.36
CA ARG A 86 -20.91 -3.85 7.04
C ARG A 86 -20.93 -2.32 7.03
N GLN A 87 -21.95 -1.72 7.65
CA GLN A 87 -22.07 -0.26 7.75
C GLN A 87 -20.96 0.33 8.64
N ALA A 88 -20.64 -0.30 9.76
CA ALA A 88 -19.59 0.15 10.68
C ALA A 88 -18.21 0.19 10.02
N VAL A 89 -17.78 -0.89 9.33
CA VAL A 89 -16.50 -0.87 8.59
C VAL A 89 -16.50 0.17 7.46
N THR A 90 -17.64 0.37 6.80
CA THR A 90 -17.79 1.37 5.74
C THR A 90 -17.66 2.80 6.25
N ASP A 91 -18.18 3.09 7.44
CA ASP A 91 -18.12 4.43 8.03
C ASP A 91 -16.79 4.72 8.73
N VAL A 92 -16.18 3.72 9.37
CA VAL A 92 -14.78 3.84 9.86
C VAL A 92 -13.82 4.03 8.68
N LEU A 93 -14.00 3.29 7.59
CA LEU A 93 -13.20 3.47 6.37
C LEU A 93 -13.24 4.92 5.87
N LYS A 94 -14.44 5.50 5.76
CA LYS A 94 -14.61 6.90 5.35
C LYS A 94 -13.94 7.82 6.35
N PHE A 95 -14.25 7.69 7.64
CA PHE A 95 -13.71 8.55 8.69
C PHE A 95 -12.18 8.56 8.70
N VAL A 96 -11.54 7.39 8.77
CA VAL A 96 -10.07 7.28 8.79
C VAL A 96 -9.46 7.95 7.54
N ARG A 97 -10.11 7.82 6.38
CA ARG A 97 -9.60 8.36 5.12
C ARG A 97 -9.83 9.86 4.95
N GLU A 98 -10.95 10.41 5.39
CA GLU A 98 -11.17 11.87 5.36
C GLU A 98 -10.33 12.58 6.43
N THR A 99 -10.20 12.00 7.63
CA THR A 99 -9.51 12.61 8.77
C THR A 99 -7.98 12.50 8.64
N TYR A 100 -7.44 11.29 8.44
CA TYR A 100 -5.99 11.05 8.54
C TYR A 100 -5.28 10.88 7.19
N TYR A 101 -5.92 10.28 6.18
CA TYR A 101 -5.21 9.93 4.93
C TYR A 101 -5.24 10.99 3.83
N LYS A 102 -6.42 11.55 3.52
CA LYS A 102 -6.61 12.46 2.37
C LYS A 102 -5.99 13.85 2.53
N PRO A 103 -6.05 14.53 3.70
CA PRO A 103 -5.46 15.86 3.88
C PRO A 103 -3.93 15.87 3.91
N ASN A 104 -3.34 14.69 4.06
CA ASN A 104 -1.96 14.45 4.44
C ASN A 104 -1.08 13.98 3.26
N LEU A 105 0.18 13.65 3.54
CA LEU A 105 1.17 13.20 2.54
C LEU A 105 0.86 11.81 1.95
N LYS A 106 -0.15 11.11 2.48
CA LYS A 106 -0.57 9.74 2.13
C LYS A 106 0.52 8.72 2.50
N SER A 107 0.67 7.67 1.69
CA SER A 107 1.59 6.54 1.93
C SER A 107 2.89 6.75 1.17
N GLY A 108 4.03 6.41 1.77
CA GLY A 108 5.33 6.35 1.09
C GLY A 108 5.41 5.17 0.12
N ASN A 109 4.81 4.03 0.48
CA ASN A 109 4.88 2.77 -0.29
C ASN A 109 3.82 2.69 -1.40
N LYS A 110 3.31 3.85 -1.85
CA LYS A 110 2.43 3.98 -3.01
C LYS A 110 2.68 5.31 -3.69
N VAL A 111 3.21 5.26 -4.90
CA VAL A 111 3.68 6.43 -5.66
C VAL A 111 3.02 6.51 -7.02
N LYS A 112 3.09 7.67 -7.68
CA LYS A 112 2.82 7.82 -9.12
C LYS A 112 4.14 7.71 -9.90
N ALA A 113 4.24 6.78 -10.84
CA ALA A 113 5.44 6.55 -11.65
C ALA A 113 5.88 7.83 -12.39
N GLU A 114 4.93 8.51 -13.03
CA GLU A 114 5.12 9.80 -13.71
C GLU A 114 4.76 10.98 -12.77
N GLY A 115 5.24 10.93 -11.53
CA GLY A 115 5.00 11.96 -10.51
C GLY A 115 6.04 13.09 -10.51
N GLY A 116 7.26 12.80 -10.97
CA GLY A 116 8.39 13.74 -11.01
C GLY A 116 8.85 14.24 -9.63
N PRO A 117 9.69 15.30 -9.58
CA PRO A 117 10.36 15.74 -8.35
C PRO A 117 9.44 16.18 -7.21
N ALA A 118 8.17 16.49 -7.48
CA ALA A 118 7.19 16.80 -6.46
C ALA A 118 6.67 15.53 -5.75
N GLU A 119 6.46 14.45 -6.50
CA GLU A 119 6.05 13.14 -5.96
C GLU A 119 7.20 12.47 -5.20
N GLU A 120 8.43 12.54 -5.71
CA GLU A 120 9.64 12.07 -5.01
C GLU A 120 9.79 12.75 -3.64
N ARG A 121 9.61 14.08 -3.58
CA ARG A 121 9.62 14.82 -2.31
C ARG A 121 8.47 14.42 -1.40
N ARG A 122 7.25 14.25 -1.93
CA ARG A 122 6.10 13.77 -1.14
C ARG A 122 6.38 12.39 -0.54
N GLN A 123 6.89 11.47 -1.36
CA GLN A 123 7.25 10.11 -0.95
C GLN A 123 8.30 10.14 0.16
N MET A 124 9.42 10.85 -0.03
CA MET A 124 10.47 10.98 0.99
C MET A 124 9.94 11.54 2.31
N LEU A 125 9.11 12.59 2.26
CA LEU A 125 8.50 13.17 3.46
C LEU A 125 7.50 12.21 4.11
N ALA A 126 6.75 11.44 3.32
CA ALA A 126 5.82 10.44 3.82
C ALA A 126 6.54 9.26 4.51
N THR A 127 7.66 8.80 3.94
CA THR A 127 8.49 7.75 4.55
C THR A 127 9.09 8.23 5.87
N LYS A 128 9.68 9.42 5.92
CA LYS A 128 10.26 10.00 7.15
C LYS A 128 9.25 10.24 8.26
N GLU A 129 8.02 10.61 7.90
CA GLU A 129 6.96 10.79 8.89
C GLU A 129 6.45 9.44 9.44
N VAL A 130 6.46 8.37 8.64
CA VAL A 130 6.14 7.01 9.11
C VAL A 130 7.27 6.46 10.00
N GLU A 131 8.53 6.71 9.65
CA GLU A 131 9.69 6.42 10.51
C GLU A 131 9.53 7.11 11.87
N ARG A 132 9.26 8.43 11.87
CA ARG A 132 9.00 9.18 13.10
C ARG A 132 7.85 8.59 13.92
N ILE A 133 6.72 8.20 13.30
CA ILE A 133 5.58 7.61 14.03
C ILE A 133 6.00 6.32 14.76
N ARG A 134 6.87 5.51 14.16
CA ARG A 134 7.30 4.20 14.67
C ARG A 134 8.40 4.29 15.75
N ASP A 135 9.09 5.42 15.82
CA ASP A 135 10.10 5.72 16.86
C ASP A 135 9.47 6.22 18.19
N GLU A 136 8.17 6.52 18.21
CA GLU A 136 7.45 7.07 19.37
C GLU A 136 6.89 5.96 20.28
N GLU A 137 6.91 6.17 21.61
CA GLU A 137 6.43 5.16 22.58
C GLU A 137 4.90 4.95 22.54
N ASP A 138 4.12 6.01 22.27
CA ASP A 138 2.67 5.93 22.08
C ASP A 138 2.35 5.91 20.57
N GLU A 139 2.46 4.72 19.99
CA GLU A 139 2.21 4.45 18.57
C GLU A 139 0.84 4.99 18.09
N LEU A 140 -0.21 4.89 18.92
CA LEU A 140 -1.55 5.36 18.57
C LEU A 140 -1.63 6.88 18.55
N ALA A 141 -1.14 7.56 19.59
CA ALA A 141 -1.15 9.03 19.62
C ALA A 141 -0.26 9.62 18.51
N ALA A 142 0.93 9.03 18.29
CA ALA A 142 1.83 9.40 17.21
C ALA A 142 1.19 9.21 15.83
N THR A 143 0.49 8.09 15.63
CA THR A 143 -0.27 7.79 14.41
C THR A 143 -1.42 8.76 14.19
N MET A 144 -2.20 9.10 15.23
CA MET A 144 -3.31 10.07 15.15
C MET A 144 -2.83 11.50 14.84
N ALA A 145 -1.65 11.88 15.34
CA ALA A 145 -0.99 13.15 15.00
C ALA A 145 -0.25 13.13 13.64
N GLY A 146 -0.09 11.93 13.06
CA GLY A 146 0.75 11.67 11.91
C GLY A 146 0.31 12.36 10.61
N LYS A 147 1.29 12.80 9.81
CA LYS A 147 1.07 13.43 8.49
C LYS A 147 1.27 12.49 7.30
N ALA A 148 1.54 11.20 7.56
CA ALA A 148 1.68 10.15 6.56
C ALA A 148 1.42 8.79 7.21
N HIS A 149 0.93 7.82 6.44
CA HIS A 149 0.54 6.50 6.94
C HIS A 149 0.67 5.42 5.85
N GLN A 150 1.18 4.25 6.21
CA GLN A 150 1.18 3.02 5.40
C GLN A 150 -0.07 2.17 5.74
N CYS A 151 -0.05 0.89 5.40
CA CYS A 151 -1.10 -0.07 5.76
C CYS A 151 -1.27 -0.22 7.28
N GLY A 152 -0.19 -0.50 8.02
CA GLY A 152 -0.25 -0.75 9.46
C GLY A 152 -0.79 0.42 10.28
N GLU A 153 -0.25 1.63 10.10
CA GLU A 153 -0.76 2.80 10.86
C GLU A 153 -2.23 3.12 10.53
N LEU A 154 -2.68 2.86 9.29
CA LEU A 154 -4.09 2.99 8.91
C LEU A 154 -4.98 1.87 9.50
N THR A 155 -4.43 0.66 9.66
CA THR A 155 -5.10 -0.46 10.32
C THR A 155 -5.25 -0.20 11.81
N LEU A 156 -4.20 0.30 12.50
CA LEU A 156 -4.26 0.72 13.89
C LEU A 156 -5.37 1.76 14.12
N LEU A 157 -5.45 2.79 13.26
CA LEU A 157 -6.53 3.78 13.29
C LEU A 157 -7.90 3.14 13.06
N ALA A 158 -8.05 2.25 12.06
CA ALA A 158 -9.31 1.58 11.80
C ALA A 158 -9.75 0.70 12.99
N MET A 159 -8.83 -0.06 13.59
CA MET A 159 -9.09 -0.87 14.78
C MET A 159 -9.54 -0.03 15.97
N HIS A 160 -8.85 1.09 16.24
CA HIS A 160 -9.22 2.02 17.32
C HIS A 160 -10.66 2.53 17.11
N HIS A 161 -10.97 3.07 15.92
CA HIS A 161 -12.30 3.61 15.58
C HIS A 161 -13.41 2.56 15.46
N LEU A 162 -13.08 1.28 15.31
CA LEU A 162 -14.01 0.16 15.42
C LEU A 162 -14.25 -0.22 16.89
N LYS A 163 -13.19 -0.25 17.72
CA LYS A 163 -13.28 -0.54 19.17
C LYS A 163 -14.05 0.52 19.93
N GLU A 164 -13.91 1.80 19.58
CA GLU A 164 -14.75 2.89 20.14
C GLU A 164 -16.25 2.69 19.88
N ARG A 165 -16.62 1.93 18.84
CA ARG A 165 -18.01 1.55 18.55
C ARG A 165 -18.48 0.29 19.27
N GLY A 166 -17.65 -0.28 20.16
CA GLY A 166 -17.91 -1.53 20.86
C GLY A 166 -17.82 -2.77 19.98
N LEU A 167 -17.00 -2.72 18.92
CA LEU A 167 -16.74 -3.87 18.04
C LEU A 167 -15.36 -4.45 18.33
N GLU A 168 -15.29 -5.77 18.52
CA GLU A 168 -14.03 -6.49 18.62
C GLU A 168 -13.31 -6.45 17.27
N ALA A 169 -12.25 -5.64 17.19
CA ALA A 169 -11.44 -5.44 16.00
C ALA A 169 -10.01 -5.94 16.20
N GLN A 170 -9.50 -6.65 15.20
CA GLN A 170 -8.17 -7.26 15.18
C GLN A 170 -7.41 -6.76 13.95
N SER A 171 -6.08 -6.80 14.02
CA SER A 171 -5.28 -6.69 12.81
C SER A 171 -5.32 -8.03 12.08
N LEU A 172 -5.05 -7.99 10.78
CA LEU A 172 -4.85 -9.14 9.93
C LEU A 172 -3.68 -8.83 9.01
N LEU A 173 -2.59 -9.56 9.24
CA LEU A 173 -1.41 -9.59 8.38
C LEU A 173 -1.68 -10.49 7.17
N LEU A 174 -1.33 -10.00 5.99
CA LEU A 174 -1.53 -10.65 4.70
C LEU A 174 -0.16 -10.88 4.04
N GLY A 175 0.15 -12.14 3.73
CA GLY A 175 1.38 -12.53 3.02
C GLY A 175 2.56 -12.93 3.90
N GLY A 176 2.48 -12.74 5.22
CA GLY A 176 3.54 -13.06 6.15
C GLY A 176 3.07 -13.15 7.61
N ASP A 177 4.03 -13.05 8.52
CA ASP A 177 3.84 -12.75 9.95
C ASP A 177 4.43 -11.35 10.24
N GLU A 178 4.67 -10.96 11.50
CA GLU A 178 5.05 -9.59 11.86
C GLU A 178 6.32 -9.05 11.15
N GLU A 179 7.23 -9.92 10.71
CA GLU A 179 8.47 -9.50 10.05
C GLU A 179 8.33 -9.44 8.52
N ASP A 180 7.51 -10.32 7.93
CA ASP A 180 7.36 -10.52 6.48
C ASP A 180 5.99 -10.06 5.91
N ALA A 181 5.13 -9.41 6.69
CA ALA A 181 3.79 -9.01 6.24
C ALA A 181 3.84 -8.00 5.07
N VAL A 182 3.23 -8.39 3.94
CA VAL A 182 3.21 -7.62 2.70
C VAL A 182 2.10 -6.54 2.72
N HIS A 183 0.97 -6.85 3.37
CA HIS A 183 -0.11 -5.90 3.59
C HIS A 183 -0.82 -6.18 4.93
N GLU A 184 -1.48 -5.17 5.48
CA GLU A 184 -2.13 -5.24 6.79
C GLU A 184 -3.50 -4.53 6.74
N VAL A 185 -4.52 -5.16 7.30
CA VAL A 185 -5.91 -4.68 7.31
C VAL A 185 -6.58 -4.88 8.66
N ALA A 186 -7.55 -4.02 9.01
CA ALA A 186 -8.39 -4.26 10.20
C ALA A 186 -9.54 -5.22 9.85
N ILE A 187 -9.86 -6.14 10.75
CA ILE A 187 -11.05 -7.00 10.63
C ILE A 187 -11.95 -6.94 11.87
N ILE A 188 -13.22 -7.28 11.69
CA ILE A 188 -14.19 -7.57 12.76
C ILE A 188 -14.96 -8.86 12.46
N GLY A 189 -15.53 -9.47 13.50
CA GLY A 189 -16.36 -10.66 13.39
C GLY A 189 -15.69 -11.91 13.97
N PRO A 190 -16.27 -13.11 13.79
CA PRO A 190 -15.73 -14.35 14.34
C PRO A 190 -14.53 -14.85 13.51
N ALA A 191 -13.35 -14.34 13.84
CA ALA A 191 -12.07 -14.76 13.30
C ALA A 191 -11.21 -15.34 14.44
N SER A 192 -10.49 -16.43 14.17
CA SER A 192 -9.62 -17.10 15.15
C SER A 192 -8.45 -17.75 14.44
N ASN A 193 -7.23 -17.54 14.92
CA ASN A 193 -6.04 -18.19 14.37
C ASN A 193 -6.08 -19.73 14.59
N PRO A 194 -5.56 -20.53 13.64
CA PRO A 194 -5.07 -20.13 12.32
C PRO A 194 -6.22 -19.87 11.34
N LEU A 195 -6.09 -18.83 10.51
CA LEU A 195 -7.04 -18.55 9.44
C LEU A 195 -6.63 -19.23 8.12
N PRO A 196 -7.57 -19.83 7.36
CA PRO A 196 -7.29 -20.33 6.02
C PRO A 196 -6.77 -19.23 5.09
N ALA A 197 -5.85 -19.54 4.18
CA ALA A 197 -5.37 -18.59 3.18
C ALA A 197 -6.51 -18.05 2.29
N ASP A 198 -7.40 -18.95 1.84
CA ASP A 198 -8.56 -18.61 1.02
C ASP A 198 -9.67 -17.94 1.84
N MET A 199 -9.71 -16.60 1.76
CA MET A 199 -10.70 -15.75 2.41
C MET A 199 -12.14 -15.99 1.93
N THR A 200 -12.36 -16.62 0.77
CA THR A 200 -13.71 -16.91 0.26
C THR A 200 -14.46 -17.97 1.09
N THR A 201 -13.70 -18.80 1.82
CA THR A 201 -14.23 -19.84 2.71
C THR A 201 -14.59 -19.35 4.12
N TRP A 202 -14.08 -18.18 4.53
CA TRP A 202 -14.18 -17.66 5.90
C TRP A 202 -15.63 -17.47 6.38
N HIS A 203 -15.85 -17.27 7.68
CA HIS A 203 -17.19 -17.04 8.21
C HIS A 203 -17.83 -15.78 7.57
N PRO A 204 -19.10 -15.83 7.11
CA PRO A 204 -19.72 -14.75 6.32
C PRO A 204 -19.84 -13.42 7.08
N ASP A 205 -19.89 -13.47 8.41
CA ASP A 205 -19.93 -12.30 9.29
C ASP A 205 -18.54 -11.70 9.60
N VAL A 206 -17.46 -12.14 8.94
CA VAL A 206 -16.15 -11.46 9.04
C VAL A 206 -16.08 -10.35 7.99
N TYR A 207 -15.75 -9.14 8.44
CA TYR A 207 -15.64 -7.94 7.60
C TYR A 207 -14.25 -7.34 7.66
N VAL A 208 -13.78 -6.82 6.52
CA VAL A 208 -12.49 -6.18 6.36
C VAL A 208 -12.68 -4.67 6.22
N CYS A 209 -11.83 -3.90 6.88
CA CYS A 209 -11.66 -2.45 6.72
C CYS A 209 -10.20 -2.17 6.32
N ASP A 210 -10.00 -1.73 5.08
CA ASP A 210 -8.70 -1.43 4.50
C ASP A 210 -8.67 0.04 4.02
N PRO A 211 -8.21 0.98 4.87
CA PRO A 211 -8.11 2.38 4.51
C PRO A 211 -7.03 2.69 3.49
N TRP A 212 -6.02 1.84 3.32
CA TRP A 212 -4.93 2.06 2.36
C TRP A 212 -5.39 1.78 0.92
N CYS A 213 -6.13 0.68 0.71
CA CYS A 213 -6.78 0.33 -0.55
C CYS A 213 -8.11 1.06 -0.80
N ASN A 214 -8.74 1.65 0.23
CA ASN A 214 -10.13 2.11 0.18
C ASN A 214 -11.07 0.93 -0.12
N ILE A 215 -11.09 -0.09 0.75
CA ILE A 215 -11.97 -1.26 0.66
C ILE A 215 -12.65 -1.46 2.01
N ALA A 216 -13.97 -1.69 2.00
CA ALA A 216 -14.74 -2.16 3.15
C ALA A 216 -15.80 -3.13 2.64
N CYS A 217 -15.70 -4.40 3.02
CA CYS A 217 -16.50 -5.49 2.47
C CYS A 217 -16.50 -6.70 3.44
N SER A 218 -17.25 -7.75 3.12
CA SER A 218 -17.03 -9.04 3.78
C SER A 218 -15.66 -9.60 3.41
N ALA A 219 -15.05 -10.42 4.26
CA ALA A 219 -13.78 -11.06 3.97
C ALA A 219 -13.84 -11.92 2.69
N ARG A 220 -14.98 -12.55 2.42
CA ARG A 220 -15.20 -13.33 1.19
C ARG A 220 -15.17 -12.51 -0.10
N GLU A 221 -15.57 -11.23 -0.04
CA GLU A 221 -15.51 -10.30 -1.18
C GLU A 221 -14.09 -9.70 -1.35
N TYR A 222 -13.26 -9.70 -0.31
CA TYR A 222 -11.99 -8.95 -0.28
C TYR A 222 -11.00 -9.32 -1.40
N PRO A 223 -10.75 -10.60 -1.76
CA PRO A 223 -9.82 -10.93 -2.84
C PRO A 223 -10.18 -10.29 -4.19
N LYS A 224 -11.48 -10.27 -4.51
CA LYS A 224 -12.01 -9.66 -5.73
C LYS A 224 -11.90 -8.14 -5.70
N GLU A 225 -12.23 -7.51 -4.58
CA GLU A 225 -12.12 -6.06 -4.40
C GLU A 225 -10.65 -5.59 -4.45
N PHE A 226 -9.73 -6.35 -3.85
CA PHE A 226 -8.30 -6.08 -3.87
C PHE A 226 -7.71 -6.18 -5.28
N ALA A 227 -7.94 -7.30 -5.99
CA ALA A 227 -7.50 -7.46 -7.38
C ALA A 227 -8.05 -6.35 -8.28
N SER A 228 -9.33 -6.00 -8.12
CA SER A 228 -9.97 -4.88 -8.83
C SER A 228 -9.34 -3.52 -8.48
N LYS A 229 -8.86 -3.34 -7.24
CA LYS A 229 -8.16 -2.13 -6.80
C LYS A 229 -6.80 -1.99 -7.44
N MET A 230 -6.05 -3.09 -7.50
CA MET A 230 -4.72 -3.14 -8.12
C MET A 230 -4.78 -2.75 -9.59
N VAL A 231 -5.67 -3.37 -10.38
CA VAL A 231 -5.91 -3.00 -11.79
C VAL A 231 -6.28 -1.51 -11.94
N LYS A 232 -7.06 -0.95 -11.01
CA LYS A 232 -7.41 0.48 -11.01
C LYS A 232 -6.22 1.39 -10.67
N TRP A 233 -5.27 0.93 -9.87
CA TRP A 233 -4.07 1.70 -9.53
C TRP A 233 -3.01 1.65 -10.63
N GLU A 234 -2.78 0.48 -11.22
CA GLU A 234 -1.90 0.32 -12.39
C GLU A 234 -2.36 1.24 -13.54
N LYS A 235 -3.65 1.18 -13.90
CA LYS A 235 -4.28 2.08 -14.90
C LYS A 235 -4.19 3.58 -14.55
N ALA A 236 -3.89 3.93 -13.30
CA ALA A 236 -3.67 5.29 -12.85
C ALA A 236 -2.19 5.68 -12.78
N GLY A 237 -1.29 4.86 -13.35
CA GLY A 237 0.16 5.10 -13.38
C GLY A 237 0.80 5.03 -12.00
N LYS A 238 0.30 4.14 -11.11
CA LYS A 238 0.84 3.98 -9.75
C LYS A 238 1.69 2.74 -9.61
N LEU A 239 2.62 2.79 -8.66
CA LEU A 239 3.43 1.67 -8.20
C LEU A 239 3.20 1.44 -6.71
N VAL A 240 3.43 0.22 -6.25
CA VAL A 240 3.40 -0.19 -4.84
C VAL A 240 4.80 -0.60 -4.40
N GLY A 241 5.18 -0.29 -3.15
CA GLY A 241 6.45 -0.72 -2.58
C GLY A 241 6.34 -2.18 -2.12
N ASN A 242 7.16 -3.06 -2.71
CA ASN A 242 7.31 -4.46 -2.35
C ASN A 242 8.80 -4.76 -2.05
N PRO A 243 9.27 -4.58 -0.80
CA PRO A 243 10.64 -4.94 -0.44
C PRO A 243 10.88 -6.46 -0.61
N PRO A 244 12.07 -6.91 -1.08
CA PRO A 244 13.23 -6.13 -1.49
C PRO A 244 13.20 -5.65 -2.96
N GLU A 245 12.18 -6.03 -3.73
CA GLU A 245 12.06 -5.76 -5.18
C GLU A 245 11.95 -4.25 -5.52
N GLY A 246 11.55 -3.42 -4.55
CA GLY A 246 11.46 -1.97 -4.70
C GLY A 246 10.03 -1.54 -5.05
N PHE A 247 9.85 -0.76 -6.12
CA PHE A 247 8.51 -0.37 -6.59
C PHE A 247 8.06 -1.21 -7.77
N VAL A 248 7.00 -1.98 -7.56
CA VAL A 248 6.43 -2.91 -8.55
C VAL A 248 5.07 -2.42 -9.08
N LEU A 249 4.60 -3.03 -10.17
CA LEU A 249 3.24 -2.80 -10.64
C LEU A 249 2.23 -3.29 -9.58
N PRO A 250 1.12 -2.59 -9.33
CA PRO A 250 0.10 -3.04 -8.37
C PRO A 250 -0.49 -4.41 -8.72
N THR A 251 -0.44 -4.79 -9.99
CA THR A 251 -0.90 -6.08 -10.55
C THR A 251 0.22 -7.10 -10.73
N ASP A 252 1.43 -6.82 -10.22
CA ASP A 252 2.51 -7.80 -10.22
C ASP A 252 2.07 -9.08 -9.49
N LYS A 253 2.42 -10.23 -10.08
CA LYS A 253 1.94 -11.53 -9.60
C LYS A 253 2.50 -11.87 -8.22
N ASN A 254 3.75 -11.54 -7.91
CA ASN A 254 4.34 -11.83 -6.60
C ASN A 254 3.62 -11.02 -5.51
N TRP A 255 3.40 -9.73 -5.76
CA TRP A 255 2.66 -8.84 -4.87
C TRP A 255 1.20 -9.30 -4.65
N VAL A 256 0.47 -9.60 -5.74
CA VAL A 256 -0.95 -10.01 -5.65
C VAL A 256 -1.09 -11.36 -4.95
N ASP A 257 -0.28 -12.36 -5.32
CA ASP A 257 -0.35 -13.69 -4.72
C ASP A 257 0.08 -13.68 -3.25
N ALA A 258 1.06 -12.86 -2.86
CA ALA A 258 1.44 -12.72 -1.45
C ALA A 258 0.25 -12.25 -0.61
N VAL A 259 -0.46 -11.20 -1.04
CA VAL A 259 -1.63 -10.70 -0.30
C VAL A 259 -2.80 -11.71 -0.33
N LEU A 260 -3.12 -12.28 -1.49
CA LEU A 260 -4.31 -13.11 -1.68
C LEU A 260 -4.13 -14.57 -1.23
N GLU A 261 -3.04 -15.23 -1.63
CA GLU A 261 -2.78 -16.65 -1.40
C GLU A 261 -1.81 -16.92 -0.23
N GLY A 262 -1.06 -15.90 0.22
CA GLY A 262 -0.14 -16.01 1.34
C GLY A 262 -0.80 -16.22 2.71
N ARG A 263 0.02 -16.37 3.75
CA ARG A 263 -0.43 -16.58 5.14
C ARG A 263 -1.36 -15.45 5.62
N LYS A 264 -2.24 -15.79 6.56
CA LYS A 264 -3.28 -14.92 7.14
C LYS A 264 -3.18 -15.03 8.66
N MET A 265 -2.66 -13.99 9.31
CA MET A 265 -2.31 -14.01 10.74
C MET A 265 -3.00 -12.86 11.47
N LEU A 266 -3.72 -13.17 12.56
CA LEU A 266 -4.20 -12.20 13.57
C LEU A 266 -3.17 -11.97 14.68
#